data_AF-A0A2D4PKA8-F1
#
_entry.id   AF-A0A2D4PKA8-F1
#
_cell.length_a   1.000
_cell.length_b   1.000
_cell.length_c   1.000
_cell.angle_alpha   90.00
_cell.angle_beta   90.00
_cell.angle_gamma   90.00
#
_symmetry.space_group_name_H-M   'P 1'
#
loop_
_entity.id
_entity.type
_entity.pdbx_description
1 polymer ?
#
loop_
_entity_poly.entity_id
_entity_poly.type
_entity_poly.pdbx_seq_one_letter_code
_entity_poly.pdbx_strand_id
1 'polypeptide(L)'
;MVKSGLEEKPDSHDIPRVSQYRLTAHLGSALVLYCYSLWTGLSLLLPQHKLPKIHQLLRLRKFAYGTSGLIFLTALSGAFVAGLDAGLVYNSFPKMGERWIPDDLLAFSPMTKNLFENPTTVQFDHRILGISSVAAITILYLLSRKISLPRRTRMAFASLLTVAYLQVTLGISTLLLYVPTPLAATHQSGSLMLLSMAVWLIHELRGIPK
;
A
#
# COMPACT_ATOMS: atom_id res chain seq x y z
N MET A 1 -12.39 -32.95 17.31
CA MET A 1 -11.30 -32.51 16.40
C MET A 1 -11.88 -32.37 15.00
N VAL A 2 -11.93 -31.16 14.47
CA VAL A 2 -12.37 -30.92 13.09
C VAL A 2 -11.23 -31.35 12.17
N LYS A 3 -11.51 -32.25 11.21
CA LYS A 3 -10.53 -32.70 10.22
C LYS A 3 -10.09 -31.50 9.36
N SER A 4 -8.79 -31.37 9.16
CA SER A 4 -8.14 -30.21 8.52
C SER A 4 -8.58 -29.92 7.08
N GLY A 5 -9.37 -30.79 6.44
CA GLY A 5 -9.78 -30.63 5.03
C GLY A 5 -8.62 -30.67 4.03
N LEU A 6 -7.41 -30.98 4.48
CA LEU A 6 -6.22 -31.14 3.66
C LEU A 6 -6.08 -32.63 3.33
N GLU A 7 -6.14 -32.97 2.05
CA GLU A 7 -5.63 -34.24 1.54
C GLU A 7 -4.10 -34.11 1.44
N GLU A 8 -3.38 -34.70 2.39
CA GLU A 8 -1.92 -34.87 2.24
C GLU A 8 -1.70 -35.87 1.12
N LYS A 9 -1.33 -35.38 -0.07
CA LYS A 9 -0.83 -36.23 -1.15
C LYS A 9 0.63 -36.56 -0.80
N PRO A 10 0.96 -37.83 -0.52
CA PRO A 10 2.29 -38.22 -0.02
C PRO A 10 3.43 -37.92 -1.01
N ASP A 11 3.12 -37.67 -2.28
CA ASP A 11 4.09 -37.38 -3.35
C ASP A 11 4.01 -35.95 -3.94
N SER A 12 3.20 -35.05 -3.37
CA SER A 12 3.16 -33.66 -3.83
C SER A 12 4.14 -32.79 -3.05
N HIS A 13 5.28 -32.44 -3.65
CA HIS A 13 6.09 -31.29 -3.24
C HIS A 13 5.43 -29.95 -3.63
N ASP A 14 4.10 -29.92 -3.74
CA ASP A 14 3.37 -28.71 -4.11
C ASP A 14 3.36 -27.74 -2.93
N ILE A 15 3.92 -26.56 -3.16
CA ILE A 15 3.84 -25.45 -2.21
C ILE A 15 2.34 -25.11 -2.05
N PRO A 16 1.76 -25.15 -0.85
CA PRO A 16 0.35 -24.82 -0.66
C PRO A 16 0.04 -23.41 -1.15
N ARG A 17 -0.81 -23.28 -2.18
CA ARG A 17 -1.18 -21.98 -2.77
C ARG A 17 -2.61 -21.58 -2.41
N VAL A 18 -2.79 -20.31 -2.12
CA VAL A 18 -4.11 -19.67 -2.00
C VAL A 18 -4.32 -18.75 -3.19
N SER A 19 -5.52 -18.75 -3.76
CA SER A 19 -5.85 -17.83 -4.85
C SER A 19 -5.58 -16.37 -4.44
N GLN A 20 -4.98 -15.61 -5.34
CA GLN A 20 -4.74 -14.18 -5.24
C GLN A 20 -6.00 -13.39 -4.85
N TYR A 21 -7.18 -13.81 -5.32
CA TYR A 21 -8.45 -13.19 -4.94
C TYR A 21 -8.74 -13.35 -3.45
N ARG A 22 -8.56 -14.55 -2.91
CA ARG A 22 -8.78 -14.85 -1.49
C ARG A 22 -7.72 -14.17 -0.62
N LEU A 23 -6.47 -14.17 -1.06
CA LEU A 23 -5.37 -13.50 -0.38
C LEU A 23 -5.63 -11.99 -0.28
N THR A 24 -5.98 -11.34 -1.38
CA THR A 24 -6.29 -9.91 -1.39
C THR A 24 -7.55 -9.59 -0.57
N ALA A 25 -8.60 -10.40 -0.65
CA ALA A 25 -9.81 -10.20 0.17
C ALA A 25 -9.52 -10.33 1.67
N HIS A 26 -8.72 -11.32 2.06
CA HIS A 26 -8.29 -11.50 3.44
C HIS A 26 -7.46 -10.30 3.92
N LEU A 27 -6.42 -9.91 3.17
CA LEU A 27 -5.61 -8.74 3.52
C LEU A 27 -6.46 -7.48 3.60
N GLY A 28 -7.33 -7.23 2.61
CA GLY A 28 -8.18 -6.05 2.57
C GLY A 28 -9.12 -5.94 3.76
N SER A 29 -9.79 -7.04 4.13
CA SER A 29 -10.64 -7.07 5.33
C SER A 29 -9.84 -6.85 6.61
N ALA A 30 -8.64 -7.46 6.73
CA ALA A 30 -7.74 -7.22 7.85
C ALA A 30 -7.28 -5.76 7.95
N LEU A 31 -6.92 -5.12 6.84
CA LEU A 31 -6.51 -3.71 6.80
C LEU A 31 -7.66 -2.77 7.16
N VAL A 32 -8.89 -3.05 6.73
CA VAL A 32 -10.07 -2.24 7.10
C VAL A 32 -10.32 -2.32 8.60
N LEU A 33 -10.33 -3.52 9.17
CA LEU A 33 -10.48 -3.72 10.62
C LEU A 33 -9.35 -3.03 11.38
N TYR A 34 -8.11 -3.19 10.92
CA TYR A 34 -6.95 -2.53 11.51
C TYR A 34 -7.08 -1.01 11.51
N CYS A 35 -7.45 -0.40 10.38
CA CYS A 35 -7.66 1.04 10.28
C CYS A 35 -8.73 1.54 11.25
N TYR A 36 -9.83 0.79 11.40
CA TYR A 36 -10.88 1.12 12.35
C TYR A 36 -10.40 1.03 13.81
N SER A 37 -9.70 -0.06 14.16
CA SER A 37 -9.13 -0.25 15.49
C SER A 37 -8.10 0.84 15.83
N LEU A 38 -7.19 1.15 14.89
CA LEU A 38 -6.19 2.20 15.05
C LEU A 38 -6.88 3.57 15.21
N TRP A 39 -7.84 3.90 14.36
CA TRP A 39 -8.62 5.14 14.47
C TRP A 39 -9.29 5.29 15.83
N THR A 40 -9.87 4.21 16.34
CA THR A 40 -10.51 4.16 17.65
C THR A 40 -9.49 4.38 18.76
N GLY A 41 -8.36 3.67 18.73
CA GLY A 41 -7.27 3.84 19.69
C GLY A 41 -6.72 5.27 19.70
N LEU A 42 -6.44 5.85 18.54
CA LEU A 42 -6.01 7.25 18.42
C LEU A 42 -7.06 8.21 18.98
N SER A 43 -8.35 7.93 18.78
CA SER A 43 -9.44 8.78 19.28
C SER A 43 -9.56 8.77 20.80
N LEU A 44 -9.25 7.64 21.44
CA LEU A 44 -9.26 7.50 22.90
C LEU A 44 -7.99 8.06 23.55
N LEU A 45 -6.84 7.86 22.92
CA LEU A 45 -5.53 8.19 23.51
C LEU A 45 -5.08 9.62 23.22
N LEU A 46 -5.53 10.23 22.12
CA LEU A 46 -4.98 11.48 21.64
C LEU A 46 -6.00 12.62 21.71
N PRO A 47 -5.67 13.72 22.43
CA PRO A 47 -6.52 14.90 22.45
C PRO A 47 -6.59 15.54 21.07
N GLN A 48 -7.77 16.01 20.71
CA GLN A 48 -7.99 16.76 19.47
C GLN A 48 -7.52 18.20 19.64
N HIS A 49 -6.70 18.68 18.69
CA HIS A 49 -6.33 20.09 18.62
C HIS A 49 -7.24 20.80 17.61
N LYS A 50 -7.63 22.03 17.90
CA LYS A 50 -8.42 22.85 16.97
C LYS A 50 -7.52 23.35 15.85
N LEU A 51 -7.98 23.18 14.60
CA LEU A 51 -7.33 23.72 13.42
C LEU A 51 -8.21 24.83 12.82
N PRO A 52 -7.63 25.91 12.29
CA PRO A 52 -8.41 26.97 11.66
C PRO A 52 -9.10 26.47 10.39
N LYS A 53 -10.34 26.89 10.15
CA LYS A 53 -11.08 26.57 8.93
C LYS A 53 -10.63 27.47 7.78
N ILE A 54 -9.48 27.15 7.20
CA ILE A 54 -8.95 27.85 6.01
C ILE A 54 -9.01 26.95 4.76
N HIS A 55 -9.25 27.55 3.60
CA HIS A 55 -9.45 26.83 2.33
C HIS A 55 -8.29 25.91 1.96
N GLN A 56 -7.05 26.37 2.17
CA GLN A 56 -5.84 25.59 1.92
C GLN A 56 -5.81 24.30 2.74
N LEU A 57 -6.22 24.37 4.02
CA LEU A 57 -6.22 23.22 4.91
C LEU A 57 -7.35 22.23 4.59
N LEU A 58 -8.50 22.72 4.12
CA LEU A 58 -9.57 21.87 3.60
C LEU A 58 -9.15 21.10 2.33
N ARG A 59 -8.45 21.77 1.41
CA ARG A 59 -7.85 21.13 0.22
C ARG A 59 -6.81 20.10 0.62
N LEU A 60 -5.92 20.44 1.56
CA LEU A 60 -4.90 19.53 2.09
C LEU A 60 -5.54 18.30 2.72
N ARG A 61 -6.61 18.46 3.51
CA ARG A 61 -7.37 17.34 4.09
C ARG A 61 -7.96 16.43 3.01
N LYS A 62 -8.63 17.00 2.01
CA LYS A 62 -9.19 16.21 0.89
C LYS A 62 -8.08 15.43 0.17
N PHE A 63 -6.95 16.07 -0.08
CA PHE A 63 -5.81 15.44 -0.72
C PHE A 63 -5.18 14.33 0.14
N ALA A 64 -5.12 14.52 1.47
CA ALA A 64 -4.67 13.50 2.42
C ALA A 64 -5.59 12.26 2.43
N TYR A 65 -6.92 12.45 2.37
CA TYR A 65 -7.88 11.34 2.20
C TYR A 65 -7.66 10.59 0.89
N GLY A 66 -7.53 11.32 -0.23
CA GLY A 66 -7.25 10.70 -1.54
C GLY A 66 -5.93 9.92 -1.55
N THR A 67 -4.87 10.51 -0.97
CA THR A 67 -3.56 9.87 -0.85
C THR A 67 -3.63 8.60 0.02
N SER A 68 -4.40 8.63 1.11
CA SER A 68 -4.57 7.46 1.98
C SER A 68 -5.35 6.34 1.29
N GLY A 69 -6.35 6.69 0.48
CA GLY A 69 -7.04 5.74 -0.39
C GLY A 69 -6.08 5.11 -1.41
N LEU A 70 -5.20 5.90 -2.02
CA LEU A 70 -4.20 5.40 -2.96
C LEU A 70 -3.18 4.46 -2.28
N ILE A 71 -2.73 4.77 -1.06
CA ILE A 71 -1.86 3.88 -0.26
C ILE A 71 -2.57 2.55 0.01
N PHE A 72 -3.85 2.58 0.40
CA PHE A 72 -4.65 1.39 0.63
C PHE A 72 -4.78 0.53 -0.64
N LEU A 73 -5.08 1.16 -1.79
CA LEU A 73 -5.16 0.46 -3.08
C LEU A 73 -3.80 -0.14 -3.49
N THR A 74 -2.70 0.56 -3.24
CA THR A 74 -1.34 0.07 -3.51
C THR A 74 -1.05 -1.18 -2.67
N ALA A 75 -1.45 -1.18 -1.39
CA ALA A 75 -1.31 -2.35 -0.51
C ALA A 75 -2.12 -3.56 -1.02
N LEU A 76 -3.35 -3.35 -1.49
CA LEU A 76 -4.17 -4.42 -2.09
C LEU A 76 -3.56 -4.96 -3.38
N SER A 77 -3.06 -4.07 -4.25
CA SER A 77 -2.34 -4.47 -5.47
C SER A 77 -1.11 -5.32 -5.15
N GLY A 78 -0.40 -5.03 -4.04
CA GLY A 78 0.71 -5.85 -3.56
C GLY A 78 0.32 -7.28 -3.18
N ALA A 79 -0.91 -7.50 -2.71
CA ALA A 79 -1.42 -8.86 -2.44
C ALA A 79 -1.68 -9.65 -3.72
N PHE A 80 -2.11 -9.00 -4.81
CA PHE A 80 -2.18 -9.65 -6.12
C PHE A 80 -0.78 -10.01 -6.63
N VAL A 81 0.21 -9.12 -6.46
CA VAL A 81 1.61 -9.39 -6.83
C VAL A 81 2.14 -10.62 -6.09
N ALA A 82 1.88 -10.70 -4.78
CA ALA A 82 2.30 -11.85 -3.97
C ALA A 82 1.54 -13.14 -4.35
N GLY A 83 0.23 -13.06 -4.58
CA GLY A 83 -0.59 -14.23 -4.89
C GLY A 83 -0.35 -14.84 -6.27
N LEU A 84 0.15 -14.05 -7.23
CA LEU A 84 0.50 -14.51 -8.58
C LEU A 84 1.99 -14.81 -8.75
N ASP A 85 2.80 -14.70 -7.69
CA ASP A 85 4.28 -14.70 -7.79
C ASP A 85 4.81 -13.65 -8.79
N ALA A 86 4.04 -12.59 -9.05
CA ALA A 86 4.31 -11.61 -10.10
C ALA A 86 5.58 -10.79 -9.83
N GLY A 87 6.07 -10.79 -8.59
CA GLY A 87 7.35 -10.17 -8.22
C GLY A 87 8.56 -10.82 -8.90
N LEU A 88 8.43 -12.03 -9.45
CA LEU A 88 9.48 -12.78 -10.12
C LEU A 88 9.49 -12.64 -11.66
N VAL A 89 8.56 -11.88 -12.23
CA VAL A 89 8.39 -11.78 -13.70
C VAL A 89 9.46 -10.86 -14.30
N TYR A 90 9.49 -9.59 -13.89
CA TYR A 90 10.53 -8.64 -14.27
C TYR A 90 11.28 -8.16 -13.03
N ASN A 91 12.59 -8.43 -12.91
CA ASN A 91 13.41 -8.07 -11.75
C ASN A 91 14.37 -6.90 -12.03
N SER A 92 13.95 -5.97 -12.89
CA SER A 92 14.65 -4.71 -13.18
C SER A 92 13.80 -3.52 -12.72
N PHE A 93 14.45 -2.38 -12.48
CA PHE A 93 13.80 -1.09 -12.18
C PHE A 93 14.68 0.06 -12.72
N PRO A 94 14.12 1.15 -13.27
CA PRO A 94 12.69 1.47 -13.39
C PRO A 94 11.98 0.78 -14.56
N LYS A 95 12.74 0.31 -15.56
CA LYS A 95 12.22 -0.46 -16.70
C LYS A 95 11.81 -1.89 -16.29
N MET A 96 10.96 -2.52 -17.09
CA MET A 96 10.61 -3.93 -17.03
C MET A 96 11.32 -4.66 -18.17
N GLY A 97 12.45 -5.28 -17.87
CA GLY A 97 13.43 -5.72 -18.86
C GLY A 97 13.99 -4.51 -19.62
N GLU A 98 14.04 -4.62 -20.95
CA GLU A 98 14.52 -3.55 -21.82
C GLU A 98 13.50 -2.42 -22.08
N ARG A 99 12.25 -2.60 -21.63
CA ARG A 99 11.10 -1.75 -21.99
C ARG A 99 10.50 -1.03 -20.79
N TRP A 100 9.88 0.12 -21.04
CA TRP A 100 9.10 0.83 -20.02
C TRP A 100 7.70 0.23 -19.84
N ILE A 101 7.11 -0.23 -20.94
CA ILE A 101 5.80 -0.86 -21.00
C ILE A 101 6.00 -2.22 -21.68
N PRO A 102 5.75 -3.34 -20.99
CA PRO A 102 5.83 -4.68 -21.60
C PRO A 102 4.75 -4.89 -22.68
N ASP A 103 5.02 -5.72 -23.69
CA ASP A 103 4.05 -5.98 -24.78
C ASP A 103 2.95 -6.97 -24.34
N ASP A 104 3.22 -7.76 -23.30
CA ASP A 104 2.37 -8.84 -22.80
C ASP A 104 1.32 -8.36 -21.78
N LEU A 105 1.17 -7.05 -21.56
CA LEU A 105 0.18 -6.48 -20.62
C LEU A 105 -1.27 -6.85 -20.93
N LEU A 106 -1.59 -7.15 -22.20
CA LEU A 106 -2.95 -7.48 -22.65
C LEU A 106 -3.05 -8.88 -23.25
N ALA A 107 -2.11 -9.77 -22.90
CA ALA A 107 -2.02 -11.10 -23.47
C ALA A 107 -3.24 -12.00 -23.19
N PHE A 108 -3.99 -11.75 -22.11
CA PHE A 108 -5.11 -12.61 -21.69
C PHE A 108 -6.45 -12.11 -22.26
N SER A 109 -7.35 -13.05 -22.59
CA SER A 109 -8.72 -12.77 -23.01
C SER A 109 -9.73 -13.40 -22.03
N PRO A 110 -10.80 -12.70 -21.61
CA PRO A 110 -11.11 -11.30 -21.92
C PRO A 110 -10.14 -10.30 -21.25
N MET A 111 -10.10 -9.06 -21.73
CA MET A 111 -9.14 -8.03 -21.31
C MET A 111 -9.12 -7.82 -19.78
N THR A 112 -10.26 -8.00 -19.11
CA THR A 112 -10.41 -7.89 -17.65
C THR A 112 -9.55 -8.88 -16.87
N LYS A 113 -9.21 -10.05 -17.44
CA LYS A 113 -8.31 -11.01 -16.79
C LYS A 113 -6.90 -10.45 -16.62
N ASN A 114 -6.46 -9.54 -17.49
CA ASN A 114 -5.12 -8.99 -17.35
C ASN A 114 -4.94 -8.22 -16.04
N LEU A 115 -5.98 -7.51 -15.59
CA LEU A 115 -5.93 -6.72 -14.36
C LEU A 115 -5.74 -7.56 -13.08
N PHE A 116 -6.12 -8.84 -13.10
CA PHE A 116 -6.19 -9.66 -11.88
C PHE A 116 -5.46 -11.01 -11.97
N GLU A 117 -5.11 -11.45 -13.18
CA GLU A 117 -4.58 -12.79 -13.45
C GLU A 117 -3.32 -12.76 -14.31
N ASN A 118 -3.04 -11.69 -15.06
CA ASN A 118 -1.79 -11.54 -15.81
C ASN A 118 -0.70 -11.01 -14.87
N PRO A 119 0.33 -11.82 -14.55
CA PRO A 119 1.37 -11.41 -13.61
C PRO A 119 2.12 -10.16 -14.06
N THR A 120 2.38 -10.00 -15.37
CA THR A 120 3.07 -8.83 -15.91
C THR A 120 2.27 -7.55 -15.66
N THR A 121 0.97 -7.58 -15.94
CA THR A 121 0.07 -6.44 -15.74
C THR A 121 -0.09 -6.09 -14.27
N VAL A 122 -0.30 -7.09 -13.42
CA VAL A 122 -0.39 -6.88 -11.97
C VAL A 122 0.90 -6.29 -11.41
N GLN A 123 2.06 -6.76 -11.86
CA GLN A 123 3.35 -6.21 -11.46
C GLN A 123 3.53 -4.77 -11.94
N PHE A 124 3.16 -4.48 -13.20
CA PHE A 124 3.22 -3.13 -13.77
C PHE A 124 2.32 -2.15 -13.01
N ASP A 125 1.05 -2.51 -12.80
CA ASP A 125 0.08 -1.69 -12.08
C ASP A 125 0.55 -1.39 -10.66
N HIS A 126 1.10 -2.38 -9.97
CA HIS A 126 1.66 -2.19 -8.63
C HIS A 126 2.81 -1.17 -8.62
N ARG A 127 3.72 -1.23 -9.60
CA ARG A 127 4.82 -0.25 -9.73
C ARG A 127 4.27 1.16 -9.94
N ILE A 128 3.30 1.33 -10.83
CA ILE A 128 2.68 2.63 -11.10
C ILE A 128 1.95 3.17 -9.87
N LEU A 129 1.22 2.33 -9.15
CA LEU A 129 0.56 2.70 -7.90
C LEU A 129 1.57 3.10 -6.80
N GLY A 130 2.70 2.38 -6.69
CA GLY A 130 3.78 2.71 -5.76
C GLY A 130 4.43 4.07 -6.07
N ILE A 131 4.78 4.32 -7.34
CA ILE A 131 5.34 5.61 -7.80
C ILE A 131 4.33 6.75 -7.56
N SER A 132 3.07 6.52 -7.89
CA SER A 132 2.00 7.50 -7.69
C SER A 132 1.79 7.81 -6.21
N SER A 133 1.88 6.79 -5.34
CA SER A 133 1.77 6.96 -3.89
C SER A 133 2.88 7.82 -3.32
N VAL A 134 4.15 7.51 -3.63
CA VAL A 134 5.29 8.31 -3.10
C VAL A 134 5.28 9.74 -3.65
N ALA A 135 4.87 9.93 -4.91
CA ALA A 135 4.69 11.26 -5.50
C ALA A 135 3.57 12.05 -4.78
N ALA A 136 2.40 11.44 -4.57
CA ALA A 136 1.28 12.07 -3.87
C ALA A 136 1.66 12.43 -2.43
N ILE A 137 2.33 11.55 -1.70
CA ILE A 137 2.82 11.79 -0.33
C ILE A 137 3.85 12.93 -0.31
N THR A 138 4.76 12.97 -1.28
CA THR A 138 5.77 14.03 -1.39
C THR A 138 5.10 15.39 -1.65
N ILE A 139 4.17 15.46 -2.60
CA ILE A 139 3.39 16.68 -2.88
C ILE A 139 2.62 17.09 -1.62
N LEU A 140 1.98 16.14 -0.95
CA LEU A 140 1.20 16.38 0.27
C LEU A 140 2.09 16.98 1.38
N TYR A 141 3.29 16.43 1.58
CA TYR A 141 4.29 16.98 2.50
C TYR A 141 4.70 18.41 2.11
N LEU A 142 5.05 18.65 0.85
CA LEU A 142 5.48 19.97 0.37
C LEU A 142 4.36 21.03 0.52
N LEU A 143 3.10 20.67 0.26
CA LEU A 143 1.96 21.55 0.48
C LEU A 143 1.77 21.86 1.97
N SER A 144 1.98 20.89 2.86
CA SER A 144 1.86 21.09 4.31
C SER A 144 2.87 22.12 4.85
N ARG A 145 4.06 22.23 4.24
CA ARG A 145 5.12 23.18 4.64
C ARG A 145 4.72 24.65 4.51
N LYS A 146 3.70 24.94 3.69
CA LYS A 146 3.18 26.29 3.45
C LYS A 146 2.14 26.72 4.50
N ILE A 147 1.77 25.83 5.42
CA ILE A 147 0.70 26.06 6.39
C ILE A 147 1.27 25.92 7.81
N SER A 148 0.86 26.83 8.71
CA SER A 148 1.19 26.71 10.13
C SER A 148 0.37 25.59 10.76
N LEU A 149 1.05 24.52 11.16
CA LEU A 149 0.44 23.30 11.69
C LEU A 149 0.98 22.98 13.10
N PRO A 150 0.15 22.42 14.00
CA PRO A 150 0.60 21.91 15.30
C PRO A 150 1.78 20.94 15.14
N ARG A 151 2.65 20.88 16.16
CA ARG A 151 3.86 20.03 16.13
C ARG A 151 3.54 18.57 15.77
N ARG A 152 2.48 18.00 16.38
CA ARG A 152 2.06 16.62 16.13
C ARG A 152 1.59 16.39 14.70
N THR A 153 0.82 17.30 14.12
CA THR A 153 0.40 17.22 12.72
C THR A 153 1.60 17.30 11.77
N ARG A 154 2.58 18.18 12.05
CA ARG A 154 3.83 18.25 11.28
C ARG A 154 4.64 16.94 11.37
N MET A 155 4.69 16.33 12.56
CA MET A 155 5.30 15.02 12.75
C MET A 155 4.59 13.95 11.93
N ALA A 156 3.25 13.91 11.92
CA ALA A 156 2.51 12.95 11.11
C ALA A 156 2.83 13.07 9.60
N PHE A 157 2.91 14.29 9.05
CA PHE A 157 3.36 14.50 7.66
C PHE A 157 4.79 14.01 7.42
N ALA A 158 5.73 14.34 8.32
CA ALA A 158 7.12 13.94 8.18
C ALA A 158 7.33 12.42 8.31
N SER A 159 6.63 11.79 9.26
CA SER A 159 6.64 10.34 9.45
C SER A 159 6.06 9.61 8.25
N LEU A 160 4.93 10.07 7.71
CA LEU A 160 4.34 9.51 6.49
C LEU A 160 5.33 9.57 5.32
N LEU A 161 5.98 10.71 5.11
CA LEU A 161 7.00 10.87 4.06
C LEU A 161 8.17 9.90 4.26
N THR A 162 8.72 9.85 5.48
CA THR A 162 9.89 9.03 5.81
C THR A 162 9.58 7.55 5.56
N VAL A 163 8.45 7.07 6.07
CA VAL A 163 8.03 5.68 5.89
C VAL A 163 7.74 5.38 4.41
N ALA A 164 7.22 6.34 3.62
CA ALA A 164 7.01 6.14 2.19
C ALA A 164 8.30 5.89 1.42
N TYR A 165 9.37 6.63 1.70
CA TYR A 165 10.67 6.42 1.05
C TYR A 165 11.34 5.12 1.52
N LEU A 166 11.22 4.77 2.81
CA LEU A 166 11.66 3.47 3.30
C LEU A 166 10.90 2.33 2.59
N GLN A 167 9.59 2.47 2.43
CA GLN A 167 8.74 1.48 1.78
C GLN A 167 9.10 1.30 0.30
N VAL A 168 9.30 2.39 -0.45
CA VAL A 168 9.68 2.28 -1.87
C VAL A 168 11.06 1.64 -2.02
N THR A 169 12.00 1.96 -1.11
CA THR A 169 13.33 1.35 -1.08
C THR A 169 13.24 -0.16 -0.81
N LEU A 170 12.43 -0.57 0.17
CA LEU A 170 12.16 -1.98 0.46
C LEU A 170 11.51 -2.70 -0.73
N GLY A 171 10.55 -2.05 -1.41
CA GLY A 171 9.87 -2.62 -2.58
C GLY A 171 10.80 -2.84 -3.75
N ILE A 172 11.63 -1.84 -4.08
CA ILE A 172 12.67 -1.95 -5.11
C ILE A 172 13.70 -3.02 -4.73
N SER A 173 14.13 -3.07 -3.47
CA SER A 173 15.08 -4.09 -3.00
C SER A 173 14.50 -5.50 -3.11
N THR A 174 13.24 -5.68 -2.71
CA THR A 174 12.51 -6.96 -2.84
C THR A 174 12.45 -7.41 -4.30
N LEU A 175 12.20 -6.47 -5.21
CA LEU A 175 12.15 -6.71 -6.65
C LEU A 175 13.51 -7.11 -7.23
N LEU A 176 14.56 -6.32 -6.98
CA LEU A 176 15.89 -6.54 -7.57
C LEU A 176 16.58 -7.81 -7.04
N LEU A 177 16.23 -8.23 -5.82
CA LEU A 177 16.81 -9.40 -5.17
C LEU A 177 15.96 -10.67 -5.34
N TYR A 178 15.02 -10.69 -6.28
CA TYR A 178 14.18 -11.86 -6.60
C TYR A 178 13.30 -12.33 -5.43
N VAL A 179 12.67 -11.38 -4.75
CA VAL A 179 11.65 -11.59 -3.71
C VAL A 179 12.11 -12.51 -2.55
N PRO A 180 13.25 -12.24 -1.86
CA PRO A 180 13.62 -13.02 -0.69
C PRO A 180 12.55 -12.88 0.39
N THR A 181 12.10 -14.00 0.98
CA THR A 181 10.98 -14.01 1.95
C THR A 181 11.14 -12.99 3.09
N PRO A 182 12.33 -12.81 3.71
CA PRO A 182 12.48 -11.81 4.77
C PRO A 182 12.24 -10.37 4.27
N LEU A 183 12.72 -10.03 3.07
CA LEU A 183 12.50 -8.70 2.48
C LEU A 183 11.05 -8.50 2.07
N ALA A 184 10.43 -9.51 1.45
CA ALA A 184 9.03 -9.46 1.06
C ALA A 184 8.11 -9.28 2.29
N ALA A 185 8.36 -10.01 3.37
CA ALA A 185 7.63 -9.88 4.64
C ALA A 185 7.85 -8.52 5.30
N THR A 186 9.09 -8.00 5.26
CA THR A 186 9.42 -6.66 5.76
C THR A 186 8.71 -5.58 4.95
N HIS A 187 8.66 -5.73 3.62
CA HIS A 187 7.94 -4.83 2.74
C HIS A 187 6.42 -4.86 3.00
N GLN A 188 5.81 -6.03 3.23
CA GLN A 188 4.39 -6.11 3.62
C GLN A 188 4.13 -5.43 4.97
N SER A 189 5.02 -5.64 5.95
CA SER A 189 4.94 -5.00 7.27
C SER A 189 5.11 -3.48 7.18
N GLY A 190 6.02 -3.01 6.34
CA GLY A 190 6.23 -1.59 6.03
C GLY A 190 5.01 -0.95 5.34
N SER A 191 4.28 -1.71 4.51
CA SER A 191 3.02 -1.25 3.92
C SER A 191 1.95 -1.00 4.98
N LEU A 192 1.86 -1.87 5.99
CA LEU A 192 0.97 -1.66 7.13
C LEU A 192 1.38 -0.41 7.91
N MET A 193 2.67 -0.24 8.22
CA MET A 193 3.19 0.94 8.90
C MET A 193 2.91 2.24 8.12
N LEU A 194 3.06 2.22 6.80
CA LEU A 194 2.75 3.35 5.93
C LEU A 194 1.27 3.72 6.02
N LEU A 195 0.38 2.73 5.98
CA LEU A 195 -1.06 2.93 6.17
C LEU A 195 -1.37 3.49 7.57
N SER A 196 -0.68 3.02 8.62
CA SER A 196 -0.83 3.56 9.98
C SER A 196 -0.47 5.04 10.04
N MET A 197 0.61 5.47 9.39
CA MET A 197 0.99 6.88 9.33
C MET A 197 -0.05 7.71 8.56
N ALA A 198 -0.64 7.16 7.51
CA ALA A 198 -1.69 7.82 6.73
C ALA A 198 -2.98 8.01 7.55
N VAL A 199 -3.41 6.97 8.28
CA VAL A 199 -4.55 7.03 9.21
C VAL A 199 -4.29 8.05 10.32
N TRP A 200 -3.09 8.04 10.91
CA TRP A 200 -2.70 9.01 11.92
C TRP A 200 -2.75 10.44 11.37
N LEU A 201 -2.23 10.67 10.17
CA LEU A 201 -2.30 12.00 9.52
C LEU A 201 -3.74 12.48 9.33
N ILE A 202 -4.63 11.63 8.80
CA ILE A 202 -6.05 11.97 8.64
C ILE A 202 -6.67 12.31 10.00
N HIS A 203 -6.34 11.54 11.04
CA HIS A 203 -6.84 11.76 12.39
C HIS A 203 -6.43 13.12 12.94
N GLU A 204 -5.18 13.55 12.74
CA GLU A 204 -4.72 14.89 13.13
C GLU A 204 -5.50 16.00 12.39
N LEU A 205 -5.89 15.76 11.12
CA LEU A 205 -6.64 16.73 10.30
C LEU A 205 -8.14 16.78 10.62
N ARG A 206 -8.66 15.94 11.54
CA ARG A 206 -10.06 16.02 12.02
C ARG A 206 -10.35 17.27 12.85
N GLY A 207 -9.30 17.96 13.32
CA GLY A 207 -9.37 19.21 14.08
C GLY A 207 -10.03 20.39 13.34
N ILE A 208 -10.26 20.28 12.03
CA ILE A 208 -10.88 21.32 11.21
C ILE A 208 -12.40 21.29 11.43
N PRO A 209 -13.04 22.42 11.81
CA PRO A 209 -14.49 22.51 11.95
C PRO A 209 -15.22 22.04 10.68
N LYS A 210 -16.37 21.36 10.86
CA LYS A 210 -17.27 20.99 9.76
C LYS A 210 -17.71 22.23 8.99
#